data_AF-A0A9E6JP74-F1
#
_entry.id   AF-A0A9E6JP74-F1
#
_cell.length_a   1.000
_cell.length_b   1.000
_cell.length_c   1.000
_cell.angle_alpha   90.00
_cell.angle_beta   90.00
_cell.angle_gamma   90.00
#
_symmetry.space_group_name_H-M   'P 1'
#
loop_
_entity.id
_entity.type
_entity.pdbx_description
1 polymer ?
#
loop_
_entity_poly.entity_id
_entity_poly.type
_entity_poly.pdbx_seq_one_letter_code
_entity_poly.pdbx_strand_id
1 'polypeptide(L)'
;MLQLRTAGFQAQHKLCRDKDFPPAWNSMKELETVTNNLHRRFLDERYERSKALGGLFLLNELLDRALRSNETESMDNEELSGDEKLLLVNALDRQNEMMGLYNRYPAIILPLVEKLARREKRSIRLLELASGSGGLALALAHEAKTKNIPLSVTGSDIVPAYQEEANRLAAEKQLPVTFRIINAFDMDQTVTDPFDLVVISQSLHHFTPGQLAMIIAQAGKQSSTIFIGIDGYRDPLLIAGVPLTASLQGIPSFTRDGFISARKFYSNIELDIIAGIAKGQGSHTVECSWPMSVMRVDFKPGVA
;
A
#
# COMPACT_ATOMS: atom_id res chain seq x y z
N MET A 1 -16.60 -14.77 -3.01
CA MET A 1 -15.15 -14.66 -2.66
C MET A 1 -14.42 -15.98 -2.81
N LEU A 2 -14.89 -17.07 -2.18
CA LEU A 2 -14.23 -18.39 -2.29
C LEU A 2 -14.03 -18.84 -3.73
N GLN A 3 -14.98 -18.55 -4.62
CA GLN A 3 -14.93 -18.87 -6.05
C GLN A 3 -13.76 -18.15 -6.74
N LEU A 4 -13.67 -16.83 -6.57
CA LEU A 4 -12.57 -16.02 -7.11
C LEU A 4 -11.21 -16.43 -6.53
N ARG A 5 -11.15 -16.75 -5.23
CA ARG A 5 -9.91 -17.24 -4.60
C ARG A 5 -9.50 -18.60 -5.17
N THR A 6 -10.43 -19.53 -5.34
CA THR A 6 -10.16 -20.86 -5.89
C THR A 6 -9.64 -20.78 -7.33
N ALA A 7 -10.36 -20.06 -8.19
CA ALA A 7 -9.91 -19.84 -9.58
C ALA A 7 -8.59 -19.06 -9.63
N GLY A 8 -8.41 -18.08 -8.73
CA GLY A 8 -7.19 -17.29 -8.59
C GLY A 8 -5.99 -18.13 -8.19
N PHE A 9 -6.12 -19.02 -7.21
CA PHE A 9 -5.02 -19.92 -6.82
C PHE A 9 -4.65 -20.89 -7.94
N GLN A 10 -5.63 -21.41 -8.70
CA GLN A 10 -5.34 -22.24 -9.87
C GLN A 10 -4.60 -21.45 -10.97
N ALA A 11 -5.01 -20.21 -11.20
CA ALA A 11 -4.37 -19.32 -12.18
C ALA A 11 -2.94 -18.95 -11.76
N GLN A 12 -2.74 -18.56 -10.50
CA GLN A 12 -1.43 -18.26 -9.93
C GLN A 12 -0.51 -19.48 -10.00
N HIS A 13 -0.98 -20.65 -9.57
CA HIS A 13 -0.19 -21.88 -9.60
C HIS A 13 0.25 -22.24 -11.04
N LYS A 14 -0.60 -21.99 -12.04
CA LYS A 14 -0.19 -22.17 -13.44
C LYS A 14 0.90 -21.18 -13.85
N LEU A 15 0.77 -19.90 -13.49
CA LEU A 15 1.78 -18.89 -13.78
C LEU A 15 3.12 -19.20 -13.10
N CYS A 16 3.11 -19.64 -11.83
CA CYS A 16 4.33 -20.01 -11.12
C CYS A 16 5.04 -21.26 -11.69
N ARG A 17 4.34 -22.07 -12.50
CA ARG A 17 4.94 -23.22 -13.22
C ARG A 17 5.45 -22.84 -14.60
N ASP A 18 5.13 -21.65 -15.08
CA ASP A 18 5.75 -21.10 -16.27
C ASP A 18 7.23 -20.87 -15.97
N LYS A 19 8.12 -21.22 -16.90
CA LYS A 19 9.58 -21.16 -16.66
C LYS A 19 10.08 -19.74 -16.41
N ASP A 20 9.27 -18.76 -16.79
CA ASP A 20 9.59 -17.34 -16.75
C ASP A 20 9.04 -16.65 -15.49
N PHE A 21 8.64 -17.40 -14.44
CA PHE A 21 8.15 -16.83 -13.17
C PHE A 21 9.04 -17.15 -11.96
N PRO A 22 9.41 -16.15 -11.12
CA PRO A 22 9.24 -14.72 -11.37
C PRO A 22 10.13 -14.28 -12.55
N PRO A 23 9.71 -13.28 -13.33
CA PRO A 23 10.46 -12.82 -14.48
C PRO A 23 11.76 -12.15 -14.03
N ALA A 24 12.82 -12.36 -14.80
CA ALA A 24 14.02 -11.54 -14.68
C ALA A 24 13.73 -10.13 -15.22
N TRP A 25 14.30 -9.12 -14.57
CA TRP A 25 14.23 -7.72 -14.98
C TRP A 25 15.55 -7.03 -14.63
N ASN A 26 16.00 -6.11 -15.48
CA ASN A 26 17.29 -5.42 -15.36
C ASN A 26 17.13 -3.91 -15.11
N SER A 27 15.92 -3.38 -15.25
CA SER A 27 15.60 -1.97 -15.03
C SER A 27 14.23 -1.79 -14.37
N MET A 28 14.00 -0.63 -13.75
CA MET A 28 12.69 -0.31 -13.15
C MET A 28 11.57 -0.25 -14.20
N LYS A 29 11.88 0.29 -15.39
CA LYS A 29 10.95 0.33 -16.52
C LYS A 29 10.55 -1.07 -17.03
N GLU A 30 11.52 -1.98 -17.07
CA GLU A 30 11.26 -3.39 -17.42
C GLU A 30 10.41 -4.07 -16.34
N LEU A 31 10.74 -3.86 -15.06
CA LEU A 31 9.96 -4.36 -13.93
C LEU A 31 8.49 -3.91 -14.00
N GLU A 32 8.25 -2.62 -14.27
CA GLU A 32 6.89 -2.08 -14.42
C GLU A 32 6.14 -2.78 -15.56
N THR A 33 6.76 -2.83 -16.74
CA THR A 33 6.16 -3.38 -17.95
C THR A 33 5.82 -4.86 -17.78
N VAL A 34 6.77 -5.64 -17.27
CA VAL A 34 6.59 -7.09 -17.12
C VAL A 34 5.57 -7.40 -16.04
N THR A 35 5.56 -6.67 -14.92
CA THR A 35 4.57 -6.88 -13.85
C THR A 35 3.16 -6.54 -14.34
N ASN A 36 2.97 -5.44 -15.07
CA ASN A 36 1.68 -5.09 -15.67
C ASN A 36 1.19 -6.17 -16.64
N ASN A 37 2.09 -6.70 -17.47
CA ASN A 37 1.76 -7.78 -18.41
C ASN A 37 1.40 -9.09 -17.69
N LEU A 38 2.15 -9.49 -16.66
CA LEU A 38 1.86 -10.69 -15.87
C LEU A 38 0.56 -10.57 -15.10
N HIS A 39 0.27 -9.39 -14.54
CA HIS A 39 -1.01 -9.13 -13.87
C HIS A 39 -2.18 -9.31 -14.85
N ARG A 40 -2.09 -8.77 -16.07
CA ARG A 40 -3.10 -8.99 -17.10
C ARG A 40 -3.27 -10.48 -17.46
N ARG A 41 -2.16 -11.19 -17.70
CA ARG A 41 -2.15 -12.63 -17.96
C ARG A 41 -2.80 -13.43 -16.82
N PHE A 42 -2.56 -13.03 -15.57
CA PHE A 42 -3.19 -13.63 -14.40
C PHE A 42 -4.71 -13.46 -14.42
N LEU A 43 -5.22 -12.27 -14.72
CA LEU A 43 -6.66 -12.03 -14.80
C LEU A 43 -7.32 -12.83 -15.92
N ASP A 44 -6.65 -12.99 -17.06
CA ASP A 44 -7.15 -13.80 -18.17
C ASP A 44 -7.14 -15.29 -17.84
N GLU A 45 -6.09 -15.80 -17.19
CA GLU A 45 -6.07 -17.18 -16.73
C GLU A 45 -7.14 -17.42 -15.66
N ARG A 46 -7.34 -16.49 -14.72
CA ARG A 46 -8.41 -16.62 -13.70
C ARG A 46 -9.79 -16.66 -14.35
N TYR A 47 -9.99 -15.93 -15.44
CA TYR A 47 -11.23 -15.99 -16.22
C TYR A 47 -11.44 -17.35 -16.86
N GLU A 48 -10.44 -17.88 -17.56
CA GLU A 48 -10.52 -19.22 -18.17
C GLU A 48 -10.73 -20.32 -17.12
N ARG A 49 -10.09 -20.21 -15.95
CA ARG A 49 -10.32 -21.13 -14.82
C ARG A 49 -11.73 -21.00 -14.27
N SER A 50 -12.24 -19.79 -14.12
CA SER A 50 -13.61 -19.55 -13.66
C SER A 50 -14.65 -20.13 -14.62
N LYS A 51 -14.41 -20.03 -15.93
CA LYS A 51 -15.24 -20.66 -16.96
C LYS A 51 -15.22 -22.19 -16.86
N ALA A 52 -14.04 -22.78 -16.69
CA ALA A 52 -13.87 -24.23 -16.56
C ALA A 52 -14.50 -24.80 -15.27
N LEU A 53 -14.51 -24.03 -14.18
CA LEU A 53 -15.08 -24.43 -12.88
C LEU A 53 -16.61 -24.32 -12.82
N GLY A 54 -17.25 -23.68 -13.82
CA GLY A 54 -18.70 -23.66 -13.99
C GLY A 54 -19.35 -22.29 -13.82
N GLY A 55 -20.67 -22.22 -14.08
CA GLY A 55 -21.40 -20.95 -14.23
C GLY A 55 -21.34 -20.02 -13.02
N LEU A 56 -21.35 -20.56 -11.80
CA LEU A 56 -21.26 -19.74 -10.58
C LEU A 56 -19.90 -19.04 -10.43
N PHE A 57 -18.81 -19.71 -10.81
CA PHE A 57 -17.47 -19.13 -10.80
C PHE A 57 -17.35 -18.04 -11.86
N LEU A 58 -17.83 -18.33 -13.08
CA LEU A 58 -17.86 -17.37 -14.17
C LEU A 58 -18.67 -16.10 -13.82
N LEU A 59 -19.85 -16.26 -13.19
CA LEU A 59 -20.65 -15.11 -12.75
C LEU A 59 -19.88 -14.20 -11.77
N ASN A 60 -19.21 -14.80 -10.77
CA ASN A 60 -18.41 -14.03 -9.82
C ASN A 60 -17.24 -13.31 -10.50
N GLU A 61 -16.58 -13.94 -11.46
CA GLU A 61 -15.51 -13.33 -12.26
C GLU A 61 -16.02 -12.14 -13.09
N LEU A 62 -17.18 -12.28 -13.72
CA LEU A 62 -17.79 -11.20 -14.50
C LEU A 62 -18.18 -10.02 -13.61
N LEU A 63 -18.70 -10.28 -12.41
CA LEU A 63 -19.00 -9.23 -11.43
C LEU A 63 -17.73 -8.52 -10.96
N ASP A 64 -16.67 -9.25 -10.61
CA ASP A 64 -15.36 -8.68 -10.22
C ASP A 64 -14.81 -7.78 -11.33
N ARG A 65 -14.83 -8.25 -12.59
CA ARG A 65 -14.37 -7.49 -13.75
C ARG A 65 -15.20 -6.23 -14.00
N ALA A 66 -16.52 -6.31 -13.85
CA ALA A 66 -17.41 -5.16 -14.01
C ALA A 66 -17.24 -4.12 -12.89
N LEU A 67 -16.90 -4.56 -11.68
CA LEU A 67 -16.70 -3.69 -10.52
C LEU A 67 -15.36 -2.97 -10.55
N ARG A 68 -14.33 -3.52 -11.18
CA ARG A 68 -13.01 -2.85 -11.27
C ARG A 68 -13.14 -1.46 -11.91
N SER A 69 -12.33 -0.54 -11.41
CA SER A 69 -12.22 0.82 -11.93
C SER A 69 -10.77 1.17 -12.19
N ASN A 70 -10.55 1.95 -13.25
CA ASN A 70 -9.31 2.70 -13.50
C ASN A 70 -9.56 4.21 -13.41
N GLU A 71 -10.70 4.63 -12.84
CA GLU A 71 -11.00 6.05 -12.62
C GLU A 71 -10.00 6.65 -11.62
N THR A 72 -9.58 7.88 -11.91
CA THR A 72 -8.77 8.69 -11.00
C THR A 72 -9.65 9.27 -9.89
N GLU A 73 -9.15 9.23 -8.66
CA GLU A 73 -9.84 9.83 -7.52
C GLU A 73 -9.72 11.36 -7.57
N SER A 74 -10.69 12.05 -6.97
CA SER A 74 -10.72 13.51 -6.94
C SER A 74 -9.48 14.05 -6.24
N MET A 75 -9.05 13.44 -5.13
CA MET A 75 -7.84 13.85 -4.39
C MET A 75 -6.53 13.76 -5.20
N ASP A 76 -6.48 12.85 -6.18
CA ASP A 76 -5.33 12.68 -7.09
C ASP A 76 -5.32 13.71 -8.23
N ASN A 77 -6.39 14.50 -8.41
CA ASN A 77 -6.45 15.50 -9.46
C ASN A 77 -5.39 16.60 -9.23
N GLU A 78 -4.51 16.79 -10.21
CA GLU A 78 -3.44 17.80 -10.17
C GLU A 78 -3.97 19.23 -10.24
N GLU A 79 -5.18 19.43 -10.76
CA GLU A 79 -5.80 20.75 -10.90
C GLU A 79 -6.39 21.28 -9.58
N LEU A 80 -6.54 20.42 -8.56
CA LEU A 80 -7.02 20.87 -7.24
C LEU A 80 -5.97 21.74 -6.55
N SER A 81 -6.44 22.84 -5.97
CA SER A 81 -5.61 23.69 -5.11
C SER A 81 -5.11 22.94 -3.88
N GLY A 82 -4.04 23.45 -3.26
CA GLY A 82 -3.51 22.90 -2.01
C GLY A 82 -4.57 22.81 -0.91
N ASP A 83 -5.44 23.82 -0.80
CA ASP A 83 -6.52 23.87 0.19
C ASP A 83 -7.60 22.79 -0.06
N GLU A 84 -7.97 22.56 -1.32
CA GLU A 84 -8.91 21.50 -1.69
C GLU A 84 -8.32 20.10 -1.43
N LYS A 85 -7.05 19.91 -1.76
CA LYS A 85 -6.31 18.68 -1.43
C LYS A 85 -6.26 18.47 0.09
N LEU A 86 -6.01 19.53 0.86
CA LEU A 86 -5.99 19.48 2.33
C LEU A 86 -7.36 19.16 2.91
N LEU A 87 -8.44 19.69 2.34
CA LEU A 87 -9.80 19.36 2.75
C LEU A 87 -10.08 17.86 2.65
N LEU A 88 -9.70 17.24 1.53
CA LEU A 88 -9.92 15.81 1.28
C LEU A 88 -9.05 14.91 2.17
N VAL A 89 -7.75 15.22 2.30
CA VAL A 89 -6.86 14.41 3.15
C VAL A 89 -7.22 14.53 4.64
N ASN A 90 -7.65 15.71 5.10
CA ASN A 90 -8.13 15.87 6.47
C ASN A 90 -9.45 15.11 6.71
N ALA A 91 -10.28 14.92 5.68
CA ALA A 91 -11.46 14.07 5.76
C ALA A 91 -11.08 12.59 5.88
N LEU A 92 -10.05 12.15 5.15
CA LEU A 92 -9.45 10.83 5.29
C LEU A 92 -8.90 10.61 6.70
N ASP A 93 -8.16 11.58 7.25
CA ASP A 93 -7.63 11.50 8.62
C ASP A 93 -8.72 11.33 9.66
N ARG A 94 -9.80 12.14 9.59
CA ARG A 94 -10.96 11.99 10.48
C ARG A 94 -11.64 10.63 10.34
N GLN A 95 -11.76 10.12 9.11
CA GLN A 95 -12.31 8.79 8.87
C GLN A 95 -11.41 7.71 9.48
N ASN A 96 -10.09 7.82 9.34
CA ASN A 96 -9.10 6.90 9.89
C ASN A 96 -9.13 6.90 11.43
N GLU A 97 -9.23 8.07 12.05
CA GLU A 97 -9.41 8.22 13.51
C GLU A 97 -10.71 7.56 13.97
N MET A 98 -11.84 7.88 13.31
CA MET A 98 -13.15 7.29 13.62
C MET A 98 -13.15 5.76 13.53
N MET A 99 -12.44 5.20 12.54
CA MET A 99 -12.30 3.76 12.35
C MET A 99 -11.23 3.11 13.26
N GLY A 100 -10.52 3.90 14.07
CA GLY A 100 -9.45 3.44 14.96
C GLY A 100 -8.22 2.92 14.23
N LEU A 101 -8.00 3.31 12.97
CA LEU A 101 -6.88 2.82 12.16
C LEU A 101 -5.53 3.27 12.70
N TYR A 102 -5.45 4.48 13.27
CA TYR A 102 -4.24 4.98 13.93
C TYR A 102 -3.88 4.28 15.25
N ASN A 103 -4.72 3.38 15.75
CA ASN A 103 -4.34 2.41 16.79
C ASN A 103 -3.88 1.08 16.20
N ARG A 104 -4.50 0.66 15.09
CA ARG A 104 -4.21 -0.62 14.43
C ARG A 104 -2.88 -0.60 13.68
N TYR A 105 -2.58 0.47 12.94
CA TYR A 105 -1.35 0.54 12.15
C TYR A 105 -0.09 0.49 13.02
N PRO A 106 0.04 1.27 14.13
CA PRO A 106 1.17 1.12 15.03
C PRO A 106 1.25 -0.27 15.67
N ALA A 107 0.12 -0.93 15.97
CA ALA A 107 0.12 -2.29 16.52
C ALA A 107 0.69 -3.34 15.53
N ILE A 108 0.62 -3.08 14.22
CA ILE A 108 1.22 -3.92 13.17
C ILE A 108 2.71 -3.57 13.01
N ILE A 109 3.04 -2.28 12.98
CA ILE A 109 4.36 -1.80 12.57
C ILE A 109 5.37 -1.80 13.73
N LEU A 110 4.99 -1.33 14.92
CA LEU A 110 5.93 -1.13 16.02
C LEU A 110 6.57 -2.41 16.57
N PRO A 111 5.91 -3.59 16.62
CA PRO A 111 6.59 -4.83 17.00
C PRO A 111 7.77 -5.18 16.07
N LEU A 112 7.65 -4.86 14.78
CA LEU A 112 8.74 -5.05 13.81
C LEU A 112 9.87 -4.05 14.06
N VAL A 113 9.52 -2.79 14.33
CA VAL A 113 10.48 -1.74 14.70
C VAL A 113 11.26 -2.14 15.94
N GLU A 114 10.62 -2.63 17.00
CA GLU A 114 11.29 -3.09 18.22
C GLU A 114 12.25 -4.25 17.96
N LYS A 115 11.82 -5.24 17.15
CA LYS A 115 12.67 -6.38 16.76
C LYS A 115 13.91 -5.90 16.01
N LEU A 116 13.75 -5.00 15.05
CA LEU A 116 14.86 -4.40 14.30
C LEU A 116 15.76 -3.58 15.24
N ALA A 117 15.20 -2.73 16.08
CA ALA A 117 15.96 -1.87 17.01
C ALA A 117 16.87 -2.71 17.93
N ARG A 118 16.33 -3.81 18.48
CA ARG A 118 17.11 -4.73 19.34
C ARG A 118 18.25 -5.39 18.56
N ARG A 119 18.02 -5.77 17.31
CA ARG A 119 19.03 -6.40 16.45
C ARG A 119 20.15 -5.42 16.08
N GLU A 120 19.77 -4.24 15.62
CA GLU A 120 20.70 -3.21 15.13
C GLU A 120 21.35 -2.41 16.27
N LYS A 121 20.81 -2.48 17.50
CA LYS A 121 21.25 -1.73 18.69
C LYS A 121 21.29 -0.20 18.46
N ARG A 122 20.36 0.31 17.66
CA ARG A 122 20.21 1.74 17.35
C ARG A 122 18.75 2.07 17.03
N SER A 123 18.47 3.37 16.90
CA SER A 123 17.18 3.84 16.40
C SER A 123 16.92 3.38 14.97
N ILE A 124 15.67 2.99 14.72
CA ILE A 124 15.19 2.53 13.43
C ILE A 124 14.66 3.72 12.65
N ARG A 125 15.06 3.81 11.38
CA ARG A 125 14.62 4.85 10.45
C ARG A 125 13.47 4.31 9.61
N LEU A 126 12.29 4.91 9.74
CA LEU A 126 11.09 4.54 9.00
C LEU A 126 10.76 5.63 7.99
N LEU A 127 10.54 5.25 6.73
CA LEU A 127 9.99 6.12 5.70
C LEU A 127 8.54 5.71 5.40
N GLU A 128 7.60 6.64 5.52
CA GLU A 128 6.26 6.50 4.98
C GLU A 128 6.18 7.20 3.61
N LEU A 129 5.82 6.45 2.57
CA LEU A 129 5.56 6.94 1.22
C LEU A 129 4.08 7.27 1.07
N ALA A 130 3.76 8.31 0.28
CA ALA A 130 2.39 8.78 0.04
C ALA A 130 1.62 9.00 1.36
N SER A 131 2.26 9.69 2.31
CA SER A 131 1.74 9.84 3.67
C SER A 131 0.55 10.79 3.78
N GLY A 132 0.17 11.50 2.70
CA GLY A 132 -0.78 12.61 2.79
C GLY A 132 -0.33 13.63 3.83
N SER A 133 -1.27 14.13 4.64
CA SER A 133 -1.04 15.00 5.81
C SER A 133 -0.34 14.32 6.98
N GLY A 134 0.07 13.05 6.85
CA GLY A 134 0.98 12.40 7.78
C GLY A 134 0.32 11.74 8.99
N GLY A 135 -0.98 11.45 8.94
CA GLY A 135 -1.72 10.89 10.08
C GLY A 135 -1.08 9.60 10.65
N LEU A 136 -0.65 8.67 9.79
CA LEU A 136 0.05 7.45 10.23
C LEU A 136 1.44 7.76 10.80
N ALA A 137 2.27 8.52 10.10
CA ALA A 137 3.59 8.93 10.60
C ALA A 137 3.53 9.63 11.97
N LEU A 138 2.54 10.51 12.16
CA LEU A 138 2.28 11.18 13.44
C LEU A 138 1.87 10.18 14.53
N ALA A 139 0.96 9.24 14.21
CA ALA A 139 0.53 8.20 15.14
C ALA A 139 1.68 7.27 15.55
N LEU A 140 2.53 6.85 14.60
CA LEU A 140 3.72 6.05 14.87
C LEU A 140 4.71 6.78 15.78
N ALA A 141 5.01 8.05 15.48
CA ALA A 141 5.93 8.85 16.28
C ALA A 141 5.39 9.09 17.71
N HIS A 142 4.09 9.33 17.85
CA HIS A 142 3.44 9.48 19.15
C HIS A 142 3.50 8.20 19.98
N GLU A 143 3.11 7.07 19.40
CA GLU A 143 3.06 5.78 20.09
C GLU A 143 4.48 5.29 20.43
N ALA A 144 5.45 5.47 19.53
CA ALA A 144 6.85 5.15 19.79
C ALA A 144 7.43 6.00 20.93
N LYS A 145 7.14 7.31 20.96
CA LYS A 145 7.54 8.21 22.06
C LYS A 145 6.94 7.75 23.39
N THR A 146 5.66 7.42 23.41
CA THR A 146 4.95 6.96 24.61
C THR A 146 5.51 5.63 25.15
N LYS A 147 5.89 4.72 24.25
CA LYS A 147 6.46 3.41 24.59
C LYS A 147 7.98 3.37 24.71
N ASN A 148 8.67 4.50 24.54
CA ASN A 148 10.13 4.59 24.47
C ASN A 148 10.75 3.65 23.41
N ILE A 149 10.09 3.47 22.28
CA ILE A 149 10.61 2.69 21.15
C ILE A 149 11.54 3.60 20.35
N PRO A 150 12.81 3.19 20.09
CA PRO A 150 13.77 4.01 19.38
C PRO A 150 13.46 4.03 17.88
N LEU A 151 12.63 4.99 17.48
CA LEU A 151 12.12 5.17 16.12
C LEU A 151 12.27 6.64 15.69
N SER A 152 12.76 6.85 14.48
CA SER A 152 12.68 8.13 13.77
C SER A 152 11.81 7.94 12.52
N VAL A 153 10.78 8.77 12.39
CA VAL A 153 9.81 8.67 11.30
C VAL A 153 10.05 9.81 10.30
N THR A 154 10.12 9.46 9.02
CA THR A 154 10.03 10.42 7.92
C THR A 154 8.77 10.11 7.13
N GLY A 155 7.81 11.04 7.10
CA GLY A 155 6.69 10.96 6.16
C GLY A 155 7.05 11.65 4.84
N SER A 156 6.41 11.23 3.76
CA SER A 156 6.66 11.84 2.46
C SER A 156 5.48 11.79 1.51
N ASP A 157 5.38 12.84 0.71
CA ASP A 157 4.38 12.98 -0.34
C ASP A 157 4.93 13.84 -1.48
N ILE A 158 4.28 13.84 -2.64
CA ILE A 158 4.61 14.72 -3.77
C ILE A 158 3.91 16.08 -3.66
N VAL A 159 2.85 16.18 -2.85
CA VAL A 159 2.06 17.41 -2.68
C VAL A 159 2.69 18.30 -1.59
N PRO A 160 3.21 19.50 -1.92
CA PRO A 160 3.87 20.37 -0.94
C PRO A 160 2.96 20.78 0.23
N ALA A 161 1.68 21.08 -0.05
CA ALA A 161 0.71 21.48 0.97
C ALA A 161 0.54 20.43 2.09
N TYR A 162 0.64 19.14 1.75
CA TYR A 162 0.57 18.05 2.73
C TYR A 162 1.79 18.05 3.65
N GLN A 163 2.99 18.25 3.09
CA GLN A 163 4.24 18.30 3.84
C GLN A 163 4.29 19.50 4.80
N GLU A 164 3.82 20.66 4.36
CA GLU A 164 3.78 21.87 5.18
C GLU A 164 2.86 21.68 6.37
N GLU A 165 1.63 21.19 6.14
CA GLU A 165 0.65 20.92 7.18
C GLU A 165 1.16 19.84 8.16
N ALA A 166 1.71 18.75 7.64
CA ALA A 166 2.21 17.65 8.47
C ALA A 166 3.37 18.09 9.38
N ASN A 167 4.30 18.92 8.89
CA ASN A 167 5.37 19.49 9.73
C ASN A 167 4.84 20.49 10.76
N ARG A 168 3.83 21.30 10.41
CA ARG A 168 3.15 22.18 11.38
C ARG A 168 2.56 21.35 12.53
N LEU A 169 1.81 20.30 12.21
CA LEU A 169 1.22 19.38 13.18
C LEU A 169 2.27 18.64 14.03
N ALA A 170 3.37 18.21 13.41
CA ALA A 170 4.48 17.57 14.11
C ALA A 170 5.13 18.50 15.14
N ALA A 171 5.36 19.77 14.78
CA ALA A 171 5.91 20.79 15.65
C ALA A 171 4.97 21.11 16.82
N GLU A 172 3.68 21.30 16.55
CA GLU A 172 2.65 21.55 17.56
C GLU A 172 2.55 20.42 18.58
N LYS A 173 2.67 19.16 18.13
CA LYS A 173 2.63 17.98 18.99
C LYS A 173 4.00 17.60 19.59
N GLN A 174 5.08 18.31 19.22
CA GLN A 174 6.45 18.02 19.64
C GLN A 174 6.85 16.55 19.42
N LEU A 175 6.55 16.03 18.23
CA LEU A 175 6.82 14.65 17.84
C LEU A 175 8.13 14.53 17.05
N PRO A 176 8.91 13.45 17.23
CA PRO A 176 10.17 13.21 16.51
C PRO A 176 9.91 12.66 15.09
N VAL A 177 9.19 13.43 14.27
CA VAL A 177 8.83 13.11 12.89
C VAL A 177 9.09 14.31 12.00
N THR A 178 9.55 14.05 10.77
CA THR A 178 9.78 15.08 9.76
C THR A 178 9.11 14.69 8.44
N PHE A 179 8.57 15.65 7.71
CA PHE A 179 7.94 15.40 6.41
C PHE A 179 8.76 16.01 5.28
N ARG A 180 8.91 15.28 4.17
CA ARG A 180 9.74 15.67 3.01
C ARG A 180 9.01 15.41 1.70
N ILE A 181 9.36 16.15 0.66
CA ILE A 181 8.90 15.86 -0.70
C ILE A 181 9.73 14.72 -1.27
N ILE A 182 9.12 13.55 -1.47
CA ILE A 182 9.75 12.38 -2.06
C ILE A 182 8.77 11.75 -3.04
N ASN A 183 9.20 11.57 -4.29
CA ASN A 183 8.48 10.76 -5.25
C ASN A 183 8.80 9.28 -5.02
N ALA A 184 7.78 8.46 -4.77
CA ALA A 184 7.94 7.01 -4.58
C ALA A 184 8.57 6.31 -5.80
N PHE A 185 8.53 6.93 -6.98
CA PHE A 185 9.15 6.42 -8.21
C PHE A 185 10.61 6.83 -8.40
N ASP A 186 11.12 7.80 -7.66
CA ASP A 186 12.48 8.34 -7.81
C ASP A 186 13.23 8.32 -6.48
N MET A 187 12.99 7.29 -5.66
CA MET A 187 13.61 7.15 -4.34
C MET A 187 15.14 7.09 -4.45
N ASP A 188 15.66 6.52 -5.53
CA ASP A 188 17.10 6.42 -5.77
C ASP A 188 17.83 7.74 -6.02
N GLN A 189 17.09 8.76 -6.42
CA GLN A 189 17.62 10.11 -6.64
C GLN A 189 17.39 11.02 -5.43
N THR A 190 16.32 10.79 -4.69
CA THR A 190 15.83 11.69 -3.63
C THR A 190 16.22 11.26 -2.22
N VAL A 191 16.47 9.96 -2.00
CA VAL A 191 16.86 9.41 -0.71
C VAL A 191 18.36 9.18 -0.68
N THR A 192 19.08 9.99 0.10
CA THR A 192 20.53 9.86 0.29
C THR A 192 20.90 8.88 1.39
N ASP A 193 20.04 8.76 2.40
CA ASP A 193 20.29 7.96 3.58
C ASP A 193 19.40 6.71 3.57
N PRO A 194 19.94 5.55 3.97
CA PRO A 194 19.16 4.33 4.00
C PRO A 194 18.08 4.39 5.09
N PHE A 195 16.90 3.86 4.76
CA PHE A 195 15.85 3.55 5.73
C PHE A 195 15.93 2.08 6.12
N ASP A 196 15.46 1.75 7.31
CA ASP A 196 15.37 0.35 7.77
C ASP A 196 14.05 -0.29 7.37
N LEU A 197 12.99 0.52 7.37
CA LEU A 197 11.62 0.13 7.11
C LEU A 197 10.96 1.18 6.21
N VAL A 198 10.35 0.73 5.11
CA VAL A 198 9.50 1.56 4.26
C VAL A 198 8.06 1.11 4.42
N VAL A 199 7.16 2.06 4.61
CA VAL A 199 5.73 1.83 4.76
C VAL A 199 4.98 2.64 3.70
N ILE A 200 3.90 2.07 3.18
CA ILE A 200 2.89 2.80 2.43
C ILE A 200 1.52 2.33 2.90
N SER A 201 0.60 3.26 3.14
CA SER A 201 -0.71 2.93 3.69
C SER A 201 -1.82 3.63 2.92
N GLN A 202 -2.90 2.90 2.64
CA GLN A 202 -4.09 3.41 1.92
C GLN A 202 -3.78 4.06 0.57
N SER A 203 -2.67 3.68 -0.07
CA SER A 203 -2.27 4.21 -1.38
C SER A 203 -1.88 3.13 -2.38
N LEU A 204 -1.84 1.85 -2.01
CA LEU A 204 -1.41 0.79 -2.93
C LEU A 204 -2.27 0.77 -4.19
N HIS A 205 -3.59 0.92 -4.02
CA HIS A 205 -4.57 0.91 -5.09
C HIS A 205 -4.49 2.11 -6.06
N HIS A 206 -3.73 3.16 -5.75
CA HIS A 206 -3.50 4.27 -6.68
C HIS A 206 -2.44 3.93 -7.73
N PHE A 207 -1.61 2.93 -7.46
CA PHE A 207 -0.54 2.52 -8.36
C PHE A 207 -0.97 1.34 -9.22
N THR A 208 -0.55 1.33 -10.48
CA THR A 208 -0.62 0.13 -11.31
C THR A 208 0.23 -1.00 -10.70
N PRO A 209 0.00 -2.27 -11.05
CA PRO A 209 0.80 -3.39 -10.55
C PRO A 209 2.31 -3.17 -10.74
N GLY A 210 2.69 -2.66 -11.91
CA GLY A 210 4.08 -2.37 -12.25
C GLY A 210 4.68 -1.21 -11.46
N GLN A 211 3.92 -0.13 -11.27
CA GLN A 211 4.33 0.98 -10.41
C GLN A 211 4.53 0.53 -8.97
N LEU A 212 3.61 -0.28 -8.43
CA LEU A 212 3.75 -0.83 -7.09
C LEU A 212 4.98 -1.74 -6.97
N ALA A 213 5.23 -2.60 -7.96
CA ALA A 213 6.44 -3.41 -8.00
C ALA A 213 7.72 -2.57 -8.03
N MET A 214 7.74 -1.47 -8.80
CA MET A 214 8.85 -0.52 -8.80
C MET A 214 9.09 0.09 -7.41
N ILE A 215 8.04 0.55 -6.73
CA ILE A 215 8.14 1.15 -5.39
C ILE A 215 8.76 0.14 -4.41
N ILE A 216 8.28 -1.12 -4.41
CA ILE A 216 8.82 -2.19 -3.57
C ILE A 216 10.31 -2.43 -3.88
N ALA A 217 10.66 -2.58 -5.16
CA ALA A 217 12.04 -2.85 -5.56
C ALA A 217 12.98 -1.67 -5.22
N GLN A 218 12.51 -0.43 -5.34
CA GLN A 218 13.25 0.76 -4.95
C GLN A 218 13.49 0.84 -3.46
N ALA A 219 12.48 0.50 -2.64
CA ALA A 219 12.65 0.41 -1.19
C ALA A 219 13.80 -0.56 -0.83
N GLY A 220 13.85 -1.72 -1.48
CA GLY A 220 14.95 -2.68 -1.30
C GLY A 220 16.32 -2.15 -1.73
N LYS A 221 16.40 -1.41 -2.84
CA LYS A 221 17.65 -0.75 -3.30
C LYS A 221 18.12 0.34 -2.35
N GLN A 222 17.21 1.07 -1.70
CA GLN A 222 17.52 2.07 -0.66
C GLN A 222 17.87 1.44 0.69
N SER A 223 18.37 0.20 0.67
CA SER A 223 18.85 -0.58 1.82
C SER A 223 17.82 -0.87 2.91
N SER A 224 16.53 -0.70 2.59
CA SER A 224 15.45 -1.11 3.49
C SER A 224 15.55 -2.58 3.79
N THR A 225 15.35 -2.93 5.06
CA THR A 225 15.28 -4.32 5.48
C THR A 225 13.90 -4.89 5.17
N ILE A 226 12.87 -4.07 5.36
CA ILE A 226 11.46 -4.47 5.22
C ILE A 226 10.72 -3.38 4.43
N PHE A 227 9.80 -3.81 3.56
CA PHE A 227 8.72 -2.97 3.02
C PHE A 227 7.37 -3.47 3.55
N ILE A 228 6.49 -2.57 3.95
CA ILE A 228 5.12 -2.87 4.39
C ILE A 228 4.13 -2.04 3.58
N GLY A 229 3.24 -2.71 2.85
CA GLY A 229 2.06 -2.10 2.26
C GLY A 229 0.82 -2.46 3.08
N ILE A 230 0.04 -1.46 3.47
CA ILE A 230 -1.25 -1.66 4.16
C ILE A 230 -2.34 -1.01 3.34
N ASP A 231 -3.37 -1.77 2.97
CA ASP A 231 -4.49 -1.21 2.21
C ASP A 231 -5.77 -2.02 2.41
N GLY A 232 -6.91 -1.45 2.02
CA GLY A 232 -8.12 -2.24 1.82
C GLY A 232 -7.87 -3.33 0.78
N TYR A 233 -8.60 -4.44 0.91
CA TYR A 233 -8.54 -5.53 -0.04
C TYR A 233 -9.89 -5.71 -0.73
N ARG A 234 -9.90 -6.39 -1.86
CA ARG A 234 -11.17 -6.61 -2.57
C ARG A 234 -12.11 -7.48 -1.76
N ASP A 235 -13.18 -6.86 -1.26
CA ASP A 235 -14.22 -7.49 -0.45
C ASP A 235 -15.57 -6.82 -0.71
N PRO A 236 -16.67 -7.57 -0.92
CA PRO A 236 -18.01 -6.98 -1.11
C PRO A 236 -18.43 -6.05 0.03
N LEU A 237 -18.03 -6.33 1.28
CA LEU A 237 -18.32 -5.48 2.42
C LEU A 237 -17.54 -4.15 2.34
N LEU A 238 -16.34 -4.16 1.76
CA LEU A 238 -15.55 -2.93 1.60
C LEU A 238 -16.04 -2.08 0.42
N ILE A 239 -16.56 -2.71 -0.64
CA ILE A 239 -17.22 -2.01 -1.77
C ILE A 239 -18.35 -1.12 -1.29
N ALA A 240 -19.14 -1.58 -0.32
CA ALA A 240 -20.21 -0.78 0.29
C ALA A 240 -19.71 0.06 1.49
N GLY A 241 -18.86 -0.52 2.32
CA GLY A 241 -18.44 0.05 3.59
C GLY A 241 -17.56 1.29 3.44
N VAL A 242 -16.59 1.28 2.53
CA VAL A 242 -15.68 2.41 2.32
C VAL A 242 -16.44 3.68 1.91
N PRO A 243 -17.26 3.70 0.83
CA PRO A 243 -18.02 4.90 0.48
C PRO A 243 -19.04 5.29 1.55
N LEU A 244 -19.64 4.31 2.25
CA LEU A 244 -20.55 4.61 3.37
C LEU A 244 -19.81 5.38 4.47
N THR A 245 -18.64 4.92 4.90
CA THR A 245 -17.84 5.63 5.91
C THR A 245 -17.30 6.97 5.42
N ALA A 246 -16.93 7.07 4.13
CA ALA A 246 -16.51 8.33 3.53
C ALA A 246 -17.67 9.35 3.48
N SER A 247 -18.90 8.90 3.25
CA SER A 247 -20.09 9.76 3.23
C SER A 247 -20.37 10.45 4.56
N LEU A 248 -19.91 9.87 5.68
CA LEU A 248 -20.04 10.48 7.02
C LEU A 248 -19.20 11.77 7.15
N GLN A 249 -18.24 12.01 6.25
CA GLN A 249 -17.48 13.26 6.20
C GLN A 249 -18.28 14.41 5.57
N GLY A 250 -19.44 14.14 4.95
CA GLY A 250 -20.28 15.18 4.32
C GLY A 250 -19.68 15.81 3.07
N ILE A 251 -18.65 15.20 2.47
CA ILE A 251 -17.96 15.70 1.28
C ILE A 251 -18.27 14.78 0.09
N PRO A 252 -19.03 15.24 -0.91
CA PRO A 252 -19.45 14.40 -2.03
C PRO A 252 -18.31 13.81 -2.87
N SER A 253 -17.27 14.61 -3.15
CA SER A 253 -16.08 14.14 -3.88
C SER A 253 -15.34 13.05 -3.10
N PHE A 254 -15.16 13.23 -1.79
CA PHE A 254 -14.54 12.22 -0.93
C PHE A 254 -15.37 10.92 -0.85
N THR A 255 -16.70 11.02 -0.85
CA THR A 255 -17.59 9.84 -0.91
C THR A 255 -17.42 9.07 -2.22
N ARG A 256 -17.33 9.81 -3.34
CA ARG A 256 -17.05 9.23 -4.66
C ARG A 256 -15.68 8.57 -4.67
N ASP A 257 -14.67 9.22 -4.11
CA ASP A 257 -13.31 8.68 -4.01
C ASP A 257 -13.34 7.37 -3.24
N GLY A 258 -14.00 7.30 -2.08
CA GLY A 258 -14.19 6.05 -1.34
C GLY A 258 -14.82 4.91 -2.15
N PHE A 259 -15.76 5.21 -3.06
CA PHE A 259 -16.32 4.20 -3.98
C PHE A 259 -15.31 3.78 -5.06
N ILE A 260 -14.55 4.72 -5.61
CA ILE A 260 -13.49 4.47 -6.59
C ILE A 260 -12.37 3.63 -5.95
N SER A 261 -11.88 3.99 -4.76
CA SER A 261 -10.85 3.27 -4.01
C SER A 261 -11.25 1.81 -3.78
N ALA A 262 -12.48 1.56 -3.33
CA ALA A 262 -12.95 0.21 -3.06
C ALA A 262 -13.03 -0.68 -4.32
N ARG A 263 -13.22 -0.06 -5.49
CA ARG A 263 -13.19 -0.71 -6.81
C ARG A 263 -11.77 -0.94 -7.34
N LYS A 264 -10.78 -0.19 -6.83
CA LYS A 264 -9.35 -0.30 -7.18
C LYS A 264 -8.57 -1.24 -6.27
N PHE A 265 -9.09 -1.60 -5.09
CA PHE A 265 -8.40 -2.50 -4.16
C PHE A 265 -7.92 -3.80 -4.82
N TYR A 266 -6.68 -4.15 -4.50
CA TYR A 266 -6.08 -5.41 -4.90
C TYR A 266 -6.68 -6.58 -4.11
N SER A 267 -6.76 -7.74 -4.76
CA SER A 267 -6.92 -9.00 -4.04
C SER A 267 -5.58 -9.46 -3.44
N ASN A 268 -5.66 -10.35 -2.44
CA ASN A 268 -4.47 -10.91 -1.80
C ASN A 268 -3.55 -11.64 -2.79
N ILE A 269 -4.11 -12.30 -3.81
CA ILE A 269 -3.34 -13.02 -4.85
C ILE A 269 -2.63 -12.03 -5.78
N GLU A 270 -3.26 -10.89 -6.08
CA GLU A 270 -2.61 -9.84 -6.88
C GLU A 270 -1.42 -9.24 -6.14
N LEU A 271 -1.59 -8.90 -4.86
CA LEU A 271 -0.48 -8.41 -4.03
C LEU A 271 0.65 -9.44 -3.89
N ASP A 272 0.30 -10.73 -3.74
CA ASP A 272 1.28 -11.82 -3.65
C ASP A 272 2.10 -11.95 -4.94
N ILE A 273 1.46 -11.89 -6.10
CA ILE A 273 2.15 -11.88 -7.40
C ILE A 273 3.07 -10.65 -7.52
N ILE A 274 2.56 -9.46 -7.20
CA ILE A 274 3.33 -8.21 -7.31
C ILE A 274 4.56 -8.24 -6.40
N ALA A 275 4.39 -8.61 -5.13
CA ALA A 275 5.48 -8.74 -4.17
C ALA A 275 6.47 -9.84 -4.58
N GLY A 276 5.96 -10.97 -5.09
CA GLY A 276 6.76 -12.09 -5.59
C GLY A 276 7.72 -11.70 -6.72
N ILE A 277 7.28 -10.82 -7.61
CA ILE A 277 8.09 -10.27 -8.71
C ILE A 277 9.10 -9.22 -8.20
N ALA A 278 8.66 -8.35 -7.27
CA ALA A 278 9.44 -7.19 -6.83
C ALA A 278 10.52 -7.49 -5.78
N LYS A 279 10.34 -8.53 -4.95
CA LYS A 279 11.22 -8.82 -3.79
C LYS A 279 12.67 -9.17 -4.12
N GLY A 280 12.96 -9.52 -5.38
CA GLY A 280 14.24 -10.11 -5.77
C GLY A 280 14.52 -11.40 -5.00
N GLN A 281 15.65 -11.45 -4.27
CA GLN A 281 16.07 -12.62 -3.48
C GLN A 281 15.39 -12.72 -2.09
N GLY A 282 14.58 -11.73 -1.72
CA GLY A 282 13.90 -11.66 -0.44
C GLY A 282 12.74 -12.65 -0.28
N SER A 283 12.06 -12.59 0.87
CA SER A 283 10.77 -13.25 1.11
C SER A 283 9.62 -12.24 1.12
N HIS A 284 8.39 -12.72 1.00
CA HIS A 284 7.20 -11.88 1.11
C HIS A 284 6.06 -12.67 1.75
N THR A 285 5.12 -11.94 2.35
CA THR A 285 3.87 -12.47 2.89
C THR A 285 2.75 -11.48 2.62
N VAL A 286 1.55 -11.98 2.36
CA VAL A 286 0.33 -11.17 2.26
C VAL A 286 -0.71 -11.75 3.21
N GLU A 287 -1.08 -10.97 4.22
CA GLU A 287 -2.09 -11.34 5.19
C GLU A 287 -3.32 -10.45 5.00
N CYS A 288 -4.52 -11.00 5.18
CA CYS A 288 -5.76 -10.22 5.16
C CYS A 288 -6.50 -10.43 6.47
N SER A 289 -6.67 -9.36 7.22
CA SER A 289 -7.50 -9.30 8.41
C SER A 289 -8.43 -8.11 8.26
N TRP A 290 -9.74 -8.36 8.25
CA TRP A 290 -10.72 -7.33 8.01
C TRP A 290 -10.47 -6.10 8.91
N PRO A 291 -10.44 -4.87 8.35
CA PRO A 291 -10.77 -4.50 6.96
C PRO A 291 -9.56 -4.38 6.00
N MET A 292 -8.36 -4.81 6.39
CA MET A 292 -7.13 -4.51 5.65
C MET A 292 -6.34 -5.74 5.22
N SER A 293 -5.53 -5.55 4.19
CA SER A 293 -4.41 -6.41 3.85
C SER A 293 -3.11 -5.80 4.33
N VAL A 294 -2.19 -6.65 4.74
CA VAL A 294 -0.82 -6.29 5.10
C VAL A 294 0.10 -7.12 4.21
N MET A 295 0.76 -6.45 3.27
CA MET A 295 1.80 -7.01 2.42
C MET A 295 3.16 -6.67 3.01
N ARG A 296 3.94 -7.68 3.36
CA ARG A 296 5.30 -7.52 3.87
C ARG A 296 6.29 -8.11 2.86
N VAL A 297 7.36 -7.39 2.59
CA VAL A 297 8.50 -7.87 1.80
C VAL A 297 9.76 -7.71 2.65
N ASP A 298 10.48 -8.80 2.87
CA ASP A 298 11.76 -8.81 3.57
C ASP A 298 12.88 -8.94 2.54
N PHE A 299 13.69 -7.91 2.38
CA PHE A 299 14.78 -7.90 1.40
C PHE A 299 16.03 -8.63 1.89
N LYS A 300 16.16 -8.84 3.21
CA LYS A 300 17.27 -9.55 3.85
C LYS A 300 16.76 -10.83 4.51
N PRO A 301 17.44 -11.98 4.35
CA PRO A 301 17.06 -13.20 5.03
C PRO A 301 17.23 -13.08 6.56
N GLY A 302 16.32 -13.69 7.34
CA GLY A 302 16.44 -13.80 8.80
C GLY A 302 15.66 -12.76 9.64
N VAL A 303 14.65 -12.09 9.06
CA VAL A 303 13.80 -11.10 9.76
C VAL A 303 12.44 -11.66 10.18
N ALA A 304 12.10 -12.88 9.77
CA ALA A 304 10.90 -13.61 10.18
C ALA A 304 10.88 -13.86 11.69
#